data_AF-A0A067QI40-F1
#
_entry.id   AF-A0A067QI40-F1
#
_cell.length_a   1.000
_cell.length_b   1.000
_cell.length_c   1.000
_cell.angle_alpha   90.00
_cell.angle_beta   90.00
_cell.angle_gamma   90.00
#
_symmetry.space_group_name_H-M   'P 1'
#
loop_
_entity.id
_entity.type
_entity.pdbx_description
1 polymer ?
#
loop_
_entity_poly.entity_id
_entity_poly.type
_entity_poly.pdbx_seq_one_letter_code
_entity_poly.pdbx_strand_id
1 'polypeptide(L)' 'SGGGKKKLSAFNKFMQQEMARLKEEEPDIPHQERFKLATTNWNKAKTEKK' A
#
# COMPACT_ATOMS: atom_id res chain seq x y z
N SER A 1 10.52 17.51 20.52
CA SER A 1 9.45 16.51 20.35
C SER A 1 9.98 15.32 19.56
N GLY A 2 10.12 14.18 20.22
CA GLY A 2 10.76 12.98 19.65
C GLY A 2 9.90 12.29 18.60
N GLY A 3 10.46 12.12 17.40
CA GLY A 3 9.87 11.33 16.33
C GLY A 3 10.94 10.44 15.71
N GLY A 4 11.48 9.50 16.50
CA GLY A 4 12.44 8.52 16.01
C GLY A 4 11.91 7.87 14.74
N LYS A 5 12.71 7.90 13.66
CA LYS A 5 12.39 7.33 12.34
C LYS A 5 12.09 5.84 12.50
N LYS A 6 10.87 5.48 12.87
CA LYS A 6 10.42 4.08 12.92
C LYS A 6 10.61 3.53 11.51
N LYS A 7 11.47 2.52 11.36
CA LYS A 7 11.64 1.82 10.08
C LYS A 7 10.26 1.37 9.64
N LEU A 8 9.77 1.93 8.54
CA LEU A 8 8.51 1.50 7.94
C LEU A 8 8.67 0.02 7.57
N SER A 9 7.77 -0.82 8.08
CA SER A 9 7.65 -2.21 7.68
C SER A 9 7.53 -2.30 6.15
N ALA A 10 7.98 -3.41 5.56
CA ALA A 10 7.84 -3.67 4.13
C ALA A 10 6.38 -3.48 3.65
N PHE A 11 5.42 -3.87 4.50
CA PHE A 11 4.00 -3.62 4.27
C PHE A 11 3.68 -2.13 4.16
N ASN A 12 4.11 -1.30 5.11
CA ASN A 12 3.80 0.14 5.08
C ASN A 12 4.42 0.83 3.86
N LYS A 13 5.63 0.44 3.46
CA LYS A 13 6.26 0.96 2.23
C LYS A 13 5.46 0.58 0.99
N PHE A 14 5.06 -0.69 0.90
CA PHE A 14 4.22 -1.17 -0.19
C PHE A 14 2.88 -0.43 -0.22
N MET A 15 2.20 -0.29 0.92
CA MET A 15 0.90 0.38 1.00
C MET A 15 0.98 1.84 0.53
N GLN A 16 2.05 2.57 0.86
CA GLN A 16 2.22 3.95 0.38
C GLN A 16 2.39 4.01 -1.14
N GLN A 17 3.22 3.13 -1.70
CA GLN A 17 3.45 3.08 -3.14
C GLN A 17 2.18 2.65 -3.89
N GLU A 18 1.49 1.62 -3.40
CA GLU A 18 0.30 1.08 -4.03
C GLU A 18 -0.90 2.02 -3.91
N MET A 19 -1.03 2.75 -2.80
CA MET A 19 -2.01 3.83 -2.67
C MET A 19 -1.76 4.97 -3.65
N ALA A 20 -0.51 5.36 -3.88
CA ALA A 20 -0.16 6.37 -4.86
C ALA A 20 -0.53 5.89 -6.26
N ARG A 21 -0.11 4.67 -6.62
CA ARG A 21 -0.43 4.04 -7.92
C ARG A 21 -1.93 3.97 -8.18
N LEU A 22 -2.70 3.42 -7.24
CA LEU A 22 -4.16 3.32 -7.37
C LEU A 22 -4.88 4.67 -7.31
N LYS A 23 -4.26 5.72 -6.75
CA LYS A 23 -4.83 7.08 -6.81
C LYS A 23 -4.73 7.67 -8.21
N GLU A 24 -3.67 7.33 -8.93
CA GLU A 24 -3.45 7.78 -10.31
C GLU A 24 -4.24 6.92 -11.31
N GLU A 25 -4.26 5.60 -11.12
CA GLU A 25 -4.98 4.66 -12.00
C GLU A 25 -6.50 4.66 -11.75
N GLU A 26 -6.93 4.69 -10.50
CA GLU A 26 -8.34 4.59 -10.10
C GLU A 26 -8.72 5.73 -9.15
N PRO A 27 -8.74 6.99 -9.61
CA PRO A 27 -9.06 8.14 -8.76
C PRO A 27 -10.49 8.10 -8.21
N ASP A 28 -11.41 7.42 -8.91
CA ASP A 28 -12.85 7.41 -8.64
C ASP A 28 -13.26 6.45 -7.50
N ILE A 29 -12.44 5.43 -7.20
CA ILE A 29 -12.78 4.49 -6.12
C ILE A 29 -12.57 5.11 -4.72
N PRO A 30 -13.47 4.84 -3.77
CA PRO A 30 -13.34 5.32 -2.39
C PRO A 30 -12.05 4.84 -1.72
N HIS A 31 -11.49 5.66 -0.83
CA HIS A 31 -10.24 5.33 -0.10
C HIS A 31 -10.29 3.94 0.56
N GLN A 32 -11.44 3.55 1.11
CA GLN A 32 -11.63 2.25 1.74
C GLN A 32 -11.47 1.08 0.74
N GLU A 33 -12.10 1.18 -0.44
CA GLU A 33 -12.01 0.15 -1.47
C GLU A 33 -10.61 0.10 -2.07
N ARG A 34 -10.00 1.27 -2.28
CA ARG A 34 -8.60 1.35 -2.69
C ARG A 34 -7.70 0.62 -1.69
N PHE A 35 -7.90 0.85 -0.39
CA PHE A 35 -7.09 0.22 0.65
C PHE A 35 -7.25 -1.31 0.65
N LYS A 36 -8.49 -1.82 0.50
CA LYS A 36 -8.74 -3.27 0.33
C LYS A 36 -8.04 -3.84 -0.91
N LEU A 37 -8.03 -3.11 -2.01
CA LEU A 37 -7.34 -3.52 -3.23
C LEU A 37 -5.83 -3.59 -3.00
N ALA A 38 -5.24 -2.57 -2.38
CA ALA A 38 -3.82 -2.57 -2.06
C ALA A 38 -3.43 -3.70 -1.09
N THR A 39 -4.23 -4.02 -0.06
CA THR A 39 -3.94 -5.16 0.82
C THR A 39 -4.05 -6.50 0.08
N THR A 40 -4.98 -6.62 -0.87
CA THR A 40 -5.08 -7.79 -1.77
C THR A 40 -3.83 -7.90 -2.64
N ASN A 41 -3.39 -6.79 -3.24
CA ASN A 41 -2.20 -6.73 -4.09
C ASN A 41 -0.92 -7.02 -3.31
N TRP A 42 -0.83 -6.63 -2.04
CA TRP A 42 0.28 -7.00 -1.15
C TRP A 42 0.40 -8.52 -0.98
N ASN A 43 -0.72 -9.20 -0.76
CA ASN A 43 -0.72 -10.66 -0.63
C ASN A 43 -0.29 -11.33 -1.95
N LYS A 44 -0.74 -10.83 -3.10
CA LYS A 44 -0.28 -11.31 -4.42
C LYS A 44 1.21 -11.05 -4.65
N ALA A 45 1.69 -9.84 -4.36
CA ALA A 45 3.09 -9.48 -4.50
C ALA A 45 4.02 -10.33 -3.62
N LYS A 46 3.53 -10.81 -2.47
CA LYS A 46 4.24 -11.79 -1.63
C LYS A 46 4.29 -13.19 -2.25
N THR A 47 3.24 -13.62 -2.95
CA THR A 47 3.17 -14.96 -3.55
C THR A 47 3.91 -15.05 -4.88
N GLU A 48 3.95 -13.99 -5.68
CA GLU A 48 4.63 -13.98 -6.97
C GLU A 48 6.16 -13.90 -6.88
N LYS A 49 6.71 -13.58 -5.70
CA LYS A 49 8.15 -13.62 -5.43
C LYS A 49 8.67 -15.01 -5.01
N LYS A 50 7.93 -16.09 -5.24
CA LYS A 50 8.33 -17.45 -4.90
C LYS A 50 8.86 -18.21 -6.10
#